data_AF-A0A4U0VLS0-F1
#
_entry.id   AF-A0A4U0VLS0-F1
#
_cell.length_a   1.000
_cell.length_b   1.000
_cell.length_c   1.000
_cell.angle_alpha   90.00
_cell.angle_beta   90.00
_cell.angle_gamma   90.00
#
_symmetry.space_group_name_H-M   'P 1'
#
loop_
_entity.id
_entity.type
_entity.pdbx_description
1 polymer ?
#
loop_
_entity_poly.entity_id
_entity_poly.type
_entity_poly.pdbx_seq_one_letter_code
_entity_poly.pdbx_strand_id
1 'polypeptide(L)'
;MQRALTSKARTSALSSGSRIRPTTGLNLQQLRFAHKELKFGVEGRAALLVGVETLARAVATTLGPKGRNVLIESSYGSPKITKDGVTVAKAITLKDKFENL
;
A
#
# COMPACT_ATOMS: atom_id res chain seq x y z
N MET A 1 48.69 6.12 -56.48
CA MET A 1 48.04 5.34 -57.56
C MET A 1 46.93 4.50 -56.95
N GLN A 2 45.75 4.43 -57.62
CA GLN A 2 44.52 3.65 -57.33
C GLN A 2 43.61 4.24 -56.20
N ARG A 3 42.46 4.88 -56.50
CA ARG A 3 41.11 4.45 -56.99
C ARG A 3 40.16 4.01 -55.86
N ALA A 4 39.08 4.77 -55.64
CA ALA A 4 37.69 4.32 -55.35
C ALA A 4 36.83 5.54 -54.90
N LEU A 5 35.98 6.11 -55.77
CA LEU A 5 34.56 5.80 -55.99
C LEU A 5 33.58 6.62 -55.11
N THR A 6 33.09 7.70 -55.73
CA THR A 6 31.69 8.19 -55.79
C THR A 6 30.88 8.36 -54.50
N SER A 7 30.95 9.57 -53.94
CA SER A 7 29.85 10.19 -53.18
C SER A 7 28.96 10.99 -54.12
N LYS A 8 27.63 10.82 -54.04
CA LYS A 8 26.66 11.89 -53.70
C LYS A 8 25.24 11.46 -54.10
N ALA A 9 24.45 11.25 -53.05
CA ALA A 9 23.01 11.16 -53.09
C ALA A 9 22.36 12.48 -53.54
N ARG A 10 21.13 12.39 -54.08
CA ARG A 10 19.91 13.03 -53.55
C ARG A 10 18.83 13.10 -54.64
N THR A 11 17.85 12.22 -54.56
CA THR A 11 16.51 12.45 -55.08
C THR A 11 15.54 12.24 -53.92
N SER A 12 15.08 13.33 -53.32
CA SER A 12 14.01 13.33 -52.32
C SER A 12 12.68 13.50 -53.05
N ALA A 13 11.90 12.43 -53.09
CA ALA A 13 10.50 12.47 -53.45
C ALA A 13 9.70 11.69 -52.40
N LEU A 14 8.44 12.11 -52.28
CA LEU A 14 7.29 11.42 -51.72
C LEU A 14 6.79 11.87 -50.34
N SER A 15 5.65 12.56 -50.45
CA SER A 15 4.35 12.11 -49.94
C SER A 15 3.95 12.63 -48.57
N SER A 16 3.24 13.76 -48.63
CA SER A 16 2.32 14.25 -47.59
C SER A 16 1.17 13.26 -47.43
N GLY A 17 1.28 12.38 -46.43
CA GLY A 17 0.21 11.50 -45.98
C GLY A 17 -0.37 12.00 -44.66
N SER A 18 -1.60 12.49 -44.71
CA SER A 18 -2.44 12.81 -43.56
C SER A 18 -2.64 11.58 -42.67
N ARG A 19 -2.18 11.66 -41.41
CA ARG A 19 -2.36 10.58 -40.42
C ARG A 19 -3.34 11.03 -39.35
N ILE A 20 -4.62 10.74 -39.57
CA ILE A 20 -5.67 10.78 -38.56
C ILE A 20 -5.38 9.67 -37.54
N ARG A 21 -5.20 10.01 -36.27
CA ARG A 21 -5.11 9.06 -35.15
C ARG A 21 -6.44 9.09 -34.39
N PRO A 22 -7.28 8.04 -34.46
CA PRO A 22 -8.30 7.84 -33.44
C PRO A 22 -7.68 6.97 -32.35
N THR A 23 -7.26 7.58 -31.24
CA THR A 23 -7.01 6.82 -30.00
C THR A 23 -8.16 7.10 -29.04
N THR A 24 -9.29 6.43 -29.28
CA THR A 24 -10.33 6.26 -28.27
C THR A 24 -9.76 5.39 -27.16
N GLY A 25 -9.14 6.03 -26.17
CA GLY A 25 -8.81 5.39 -24.91
C GLY A 25 -10.10 5.11 -24.16
N LEU A 26 -10.68 3.94 -24.39
CA LEU A 26 -11.65 3.37 -23.45
C LEU A 26 -10.89 3.11 -22.15
N ASN A 27 -11.06 4.03 -21.20
CA ASN A 27 -10.76 3.80 -19.81
C ASN A 27 -11.74 2.74 -19.31
N LEU A 28 -11.45 1.48 -19.63
CA LEU A 28 -11.96 0.35 -18.90
C LEU A 28 -11.42 0.50 -17.48
N GLN A 29 -12.16 1.19 -16.64
CA GLN A 29 -12.03 1.06 -15.21
C GLN A 29 -12.17 -0.42 -14.93
N GLN A 30 -11.02 -1.05 -14.74
CA GLN A 30 -10.90 -2.44 -14.40
C GLN A 30 -11.73 -2.63 -13.13
N LEU A 31 -12.91 -3.26 -13.29
CA LEU A 31 -13.79 -3.63 -12.19
C LEU A 31 -12.97 -4.56 -11.29
N ARG A 32 -12.27 -3.98 -10.33
CA ARG A 32 -11.50 -4.73 -9.33
C ARG A 32 -12.52 -5.34 -8.39
N PHE A 33 -12.96 -6.55 -8.71
CA PHE A 33 -13.69 -7.38 -7.78
C PHE A 33 -12.69 -7.84 -6.71
N ALA A 34 -12.64 -7.10 -5.60
CA ALA A 34 -12.06 -7.60 -4.36
C ALA A 34 -13.04 -8.63 -3.79
N HIS A 35 -12.61 -9.89 -3.66
CA HIS A 35 -13.38 -10.89 -2.94
C HIS A 35 -13.54 -10.42 -1.49
N LYS A 36 -14.78 -10.45 -0.99
CA LYS A 36 -15.11 -10.10 0.39
C LYS A 36 -15.22 -11.40 1.18
N GLU A 37 -14.42 -11.51 2.24
CA GLU A 37 -14.56 -12.61 3.19
C GLU A 37 -15.63 -12.24 4.22
N LEU A 38 -16.50 -13.20 4.54
CA LEU A 38 -17.59 -13.04 5.49
C LEU A 38 -17.48 -14.15 6.54
N LYS A 39 -17.31 -13.76 7.81
CA LYS A 39 -17.40 -14.66 8.97
C LYS A 39 -18.69 -14.35 9.71
N PHE A 40 -19.44 -15.37 10.10
CA PHE A 40 -20.75 -15.22 10.75
C PHE A 40 -20.76 -15.78 12.16
N GLY A 41 -21.70 -15.28 12.97
CA GLY A 41 -21.99 -15.84 14.29
C GLY A 41 -20.79 -15.84 15.24
N VAL A 42 -20.47 -17.03 15.75
CA VAL A 42 -19.46 -17.22 16.81
C VAL A 42 -18.04 -17.02 16.28
N GLU A 43 -17.74 -17.47 15.07
CA GLU A 43 -16.38 -17.40 14.50
C GLU A 43 -15.93 -15.95 14.26
N GLY A 44 -16.83 -15.11 13.76
CA GLY A 44 -16.55 -13.68 13.58
C GLY A 44 -16.31 -12.97 14.91
N ARG A 45 -17.11 -13.28 15.95
CA ARG A 45 -16.94 -12.71 17.30
C ARG A 45 -15.66 -13.19 17.97
N ALA A 46 -15.28 -14.45 17.77
CA ALA A 46 -14.04 -15.00 18.32
C ALA A 46 -12.82 -14.27 17.74
N ALA A 47 -12.78 -14.03 16.43
CA ALA A 47 -11.71 -13.27 15.79
C ALA A 47 -11.63 -11.82 16.32
N LEU A 48 -12.78 -11.15 16.46
CA LEU A 48 -12.83 -9.80 17.05
C LEU A 48 -12.32 -9.78 18.49
N LEU A 49 -12.71 -10.77 19.30
CA LEU A 49 -12.30 -10.87 20.69
C LEU A 49 -10.77 -10.93 20.81
N VAL A 50 -10.10 -11.74 19.98
CA VAL A 50 -8.64 -11.85 19.96
C VAL A 50 -7.98 -10.51 19.66
N GLY A 51 -8.49 -9.77 18.69
CA GLY A 51 -7.99 -8.44 18.35
C GLY A 51 -8.14 -7.43 19.49
N VAL A 52 -9.35 -7.35 20.05
CA VAL A 52 -9.67 -6.46 21.19
C VAL A 52 -8.82 -6.83 22.41
N GLU A 53 -8.65 -8.11 22.71
CA GLU A 53 -7.87 -8.56 23.86
C GLU A 53 -6.39 -8.20 23.72
N THR A 54 -5.84 -8.33 22.51
CA THR A 54 -4.45 -7.94 22.22
C THR A 54 -4.23 -6.45 22.45
N LEU A 55 -5.13 -5.61 21.93
CA LEU A 55 -5.05 -4.16 22.11
C LEU A 55 -5.24 -3.77 23.59
N ALA A 56 -6.21 -4.38 24.26
CA ALA A 56 -6.50 -4.12 25.66
C ALA A 56 -5.31 -4.46 26.56
N ARG A 57 -4.67 -5.61 26.34
CA ARG A 57 -3.47 -6.00 27.10
C ARG A 57 -2.33 -5.01 26.92
N ALA A 58 -2.11 -4.51 25.70
CA ALA A 58 -1.05 -3.53 25.44
C ALA A 58 -1.33 -2.20 26.17
N VAL A 59 -2.54 -1.65 26.03
CA VAL A 59 -2.91 -0.35 26.62
C VAL A 59 -3.01 -0.42 28.15
N ALA A 60 -3.48 -1.54 28.70
CA ALA A 60 -3.63 -1.72 30.15
C ALA A 60 -2.31 -1.52 30.91
N THR A 61 -1.16 -1.82 30.30
CA THR A 61 0.15 -1.63 30.93
C THR A 61 0.48 -0.17 31.24
N THR A 62 -0.12 0.76 30.49
CA THR A 62 0.07 2.21 30.64
C THR A 62 -0.87 2.87 31.64
N LEU A 63 -1.84 2.13 32.19
CA LEU A 63 -2.85 2.69 33.08
C LEU A 63 -2.30 3.04 34.46
N GLY A 64 -2.79 4.16 34.99
CA GLY A 64 -2.52 4.61 36.36
C GLY A 64 -1.14 5.26 36.56
N PRO A 65 -0.89 5.83 37.76
CA PRO A 65 0.34 6.56 38.05
C PRO A 65 1.60 5.67 38.08
N LYS A 66 1.41 4.35 38.25
CA LYS A 66 2.46 3.32 38.19
C LYS A 66 2.49 2.58 36.85
N GLY A 67 1.86 3.13 35.81
CA GLY A 67 1.89 2.59 34.45
C GLY A 67 3.33 2.44 33.92
N ARG A 68 3.56 1.37 33.17
CA ARG A 68 4.85 1.01 32.57
C ARG A 68 5.02 1.69 31.21
N ASN A 69 6.26 1.76 30.77
CA ASN A 69 6.61 2.29 29.45
C ASN A 69 6.37 1.20 28.40
N VAL A 70 5.82 1.60 27.26
CA VAL A 70 5.70 0.77 26.07
C VAL A 70 6.69 1.28 25.03
N LEU A 71 7.41 0.35 24.40
CA LEU A 71 8.29 0.63 23.28
C LEU A 71 7.55 0.38 21.98
N ILE A 72 7.61 1.36 21.08
CA ILE A 72 6.98 1.33 19.76
C ILE A 72 8.07 1.44 18.71
N GLU A 73 8.13 0.48 17.81
CA GLU A 73 9.00 0.55 16.64
C GLU A 73 8.49 1.64 15.68
N SER A 74 9.38 2.51 15.24
CA SER A 74 9.09 3.50 14.20
C SER A 74 9.86 3.12 12.94
N SER A 75 9.22 3.24 11.77
CA SER A 75 9.79 2.84 10.48
C SER A 75 11.07 3.61 10.10
N TYR A 76 11.30 4.76 10.74
CA TYR A 76 12.49 5.57 10.54
C TYR A 76 12.98 6.13 11.89
N GLY A 77 14.30 6.06 12.11
CA GLY A 77 14.94 6.65 13.29
C GLY A 77 14.94 5.75 14.53
N SER A 78 14.79 6.37 15.70
CA SER A 78 14.84 5.69 17.01
C SER A 78 13.47 5.19 17.45
N PRO A 79 13.39 4.08 18.21
CA PRO A 79 12.14 3.58 18.75
C PRO A 79 11.51 4.59 19.74
N LYS A 80 10.19 4.71 19.71
CA LYS A 80 9.45 5.65 20.56
C LYS A 80 9.08 4.97 21.88
N ILE A 81 9.45 5.60 22.99
CA ILE A 81 9.09 5.15 24.34
C ILE A 81 7.97 6.05 24.84
N THR A 82 6.82 5.49 25.22
CA THR A 82 5.67 6.27 25.70
C THR A 82 4.91 5.58 26.83
N LYS A 83 4.23 6.38 27.65
CA LYS A 83 3.22 5.94 28.63
C LYS A 83 1.80 6.32 28.19
N ASP A 84 1.63 6.84 26.99
CA ASP A 84 0.33 7.34 26.53
C ASP A 84 -0.43 6.20 25.84
N GLY A 85 -1.44 5.66 26.52
CA GLY A 85 -2.25 4.56 25.98
C GLY A 85 -2.89 4.87 24.61
N VAL A 86 -3.27 6.13 24.37
CA VAL A 86 -3.82 6.57 23.08
C VAL A 86 -2.79 6.46 21.95
N THR A 87 -1.52 6.76 22.23
CA THR A 87 -0.43 6.63 21.25
C THR A 87 -0.12 5.16 20.99
N VAL A 88 -0.14 4.33 22.03
CA VAL A 88 0.05 2.87 21.91
C VAL A 88 -1.04 2.25 21.04
N ALA A 89 -2.31 2.60 21.29
CA ALA A 89 -3.44 2.07 20.53
C ALA A 89 -3.35 2.37 19.02
N LYS A 90 -2.86 3.57 18.65
CA LYS A 90 -2.71 3.97 17.24
C LYS A 90 -1.58 3.25 16.51
N ALA A 91 -0.60 2.72 17.23
CA ALA A 91 0.58 2.09 16.63
C ALA A 91 0.38 0.58 16.38
N ILE A 92 -0.61 -0.03 17.02
CA ILE A 92 -0.88 -1.47 16.87
C ILE A 92 -1.65 -1.69 15.58
N THR A 93 -1.09 -2.54 14.71
CA THR A 93 -1.77 -3.05 13.51
C THR A 93 -1.66 -4.57 13.51
N LEU A 94 -2.80 -5.25 13.34
CA LEU A 94 -2.87 -6.70 13.31
C LEU A 94 -2.95 -7.19 11.86
N LYS A 95 -2.43 -8.40 11.62
CA LYS A 95 -2.35 -8.97 10.26
C LYS A 95 -3.71 -9.41 9.73
N ASP A 96 -4.55 -10.01 10.60
CA ASP A 96 -5.90 -10.41 10.21
C ASP A 96 -6.82 -9.18 10.20
N LYS A 97 -7.60 -9.04 9.13
CA LYS A 97 -8.56 -7.96 8.96
C LYS A 97 -9.66 -8.04 10.01
N PHE A 98 -10.07 -9.26 10.41
CA PHE A 98 -11.14 -9.44 11.39
C PHE A 98 -10.68 -9.13 12.81
N GLU A 99 -9.40 -9.31 13.11
CA GLU A 99 -8.81 -8.90 14.40
C GLU A 99 -8.52 -7.39 14.42
N ASN A 100 -8.19 -6.80 13.26
CA ASN A 100 -7.88 -5.38 13.10
C ASN A 100 -9.12 -4.50 12.82
N LEU A 101 -10.26 -4.82 13.44
CA LEU A 101 -11.49 -4.04 13.37
C LEU A 101 -11.74 -3.31 14.69
#